data_AF-A0AAN8JHG6-F1
#
_entry.id   AF-A0AAN8JHG6-F1
#
_cell.length_a   1.000
_cell.length_b   1.000
_cell.length_c   1.000
_cell.angle_alpha   90.00
_cell.angle_beta   90.00
_cell.angle_gamma   90.00
#
_symmetry.space_group_name_H-M   'P 1'
#
loop_
_entity.id
_entity.type
_entity.pdbx_description
1 polymer ?
#
loop_
_entity_poly.entity_id
_entity_poly.type
_entity_poly.pdbx_seq_one_letter_code
_entity_poly.pdbx_strand_id
1 'polypeptide(L)'
;MFSLSNTTLSSSPDQDGCRYWTSFDPKSFSKGDRKKVFGGILNGKGPRRGEIVVIKAFKNMPGTESMCKTELCNNQKARELADGFNACYPFQHIEFSSILNALIDDVSVSYSLLNSNRKITKSEWVLMEENVGKHFVTFIDKHGVTSGDCPQALAAFMHWTYHVTSGQLVVCGLEGDQNMHACRLKTPTVHSINRQYGECDYGEAGINTVFRNHRCNNMCQDLIKPFNVNTQFPSTIYPSLPLEPSAPYEPDMFTFDDLQHEQRQLPSPTLYQSITTNYLLSQLDYNHHGDDCI
;
A
#
# COMPACT_ATOMS: atom_id res chain seq x y z
N MET A 1 14.11 -31.26 -0.30
CA MET A 1 14.41 -30.31 0.80
C MET A 1 13.07 -29.69 1.20
N PHE A 2 12.60 -29.86 2.43
CA PHE A 2 11.32 -29.27 2.86
C PHE A 2 11.56 -27.78 3.14
N SER A 3 10.93 -26.89 2.37
CA SER A 3 11.05 -25.45 2.63
C SER A 3 10.24 -25.06 3.87
N LEU A 4 10.90 -24.46 4.85
CA LEU A 4 10.29 -23.95 6.08
C LEU A 4 9.66 -22.56 5.90
N SER A 5 9.92 -21.91 4.77
CA SER A 5 9.39 -20.59 4.40
C SER A 5 8.80 -20.64 3.00
N ASN A 6 7.92 -19.68 2.69
CA ASN A 6 7.55 -19.42 1.30
C ASN A 6 8.64 -18.57 0.64
N THR A 7 8.78 -18.65 -0.68
CA THR A 7 9.71 -17.82 -1.45
C THR A 7 9.07 -17.26 -2.70
N THR A 8 9.64 -16.19 -3.24
CA THR A 8 9.28 -15.66 -4.57
C THR A 8 10.44 -15.78 -5.55
N LEU A 9 10.12 -15.65 -6.83
CA LEU A 9 11.07 -15.27 -7.86
C LEU A 9 11.49 -13.80 -7.69
N SER A 10 12.40 -13.35 -8.56
CA SER A 10 12.82 -11.96 -8.63
C SER A 10 11.63 -11.03 -8.90
N SER A 11 11.62 -9.88 -8.24
CA SER A 11 10.55 -8.91 -8.28
C SER A 11 10.61 -8.02 -9.52
N SER A 12 9.56 -7.22 -9.74
CA SER A 12 9.73 -5.93 -10.40
C SER A 12 10.86 -5.16 -9.70
N PRO A 13 11.66 -4.36 -10.41
CA PRO A 13 12.64 -3.54 -9.75
C PRO A 13 11.98 -2.40 -8.98
N ASP A 14 12.77 -1.86 -8.05
CA ASP A 14 12.49 -0.61 -7.37
C ASP A 14 12.84 0.61 -8.24
N GLN A 15 12.80 1.80 -7.62
CA GLN A 15 13.09 3.07 -8.26
C GLN A 15 14.54 3.20 -8.75
N ASP A 16 15.47 2.44 -8.16
CA ASP A 16 16.88 2.41 -8.52
C ASP A 16 17.20 1.29 -9.52
N GLY A 17 16.18 0.60 -10.03
CA GLY A 17 16.35 -0.54 -10.95
C GLY A 17 16.78 -1.84 -10.26
N CYS A 18 16.86 -1.88 -8.93
CA CYS A 18 17.28 -3.05 -8.18
C CYS A 18 16.11 -4.04 -8.02
N ARG A 19 16.39 -5.34 -8.18
CA ARG A 19 15.40 -6.41 -8.04
C ARG A 19 15.69 -7.27 -6.83
N TYR A 20 14.63 -7.75 -6.20
CA TYR A 20 14.71 -8.53 -4.96
C TYR A 20 13.85 -9.78 -5.08
N TRP A 21 14.12 -10.75 -4.22
CA TRP A 21 13.19 -11.85 -3.99
C TRP A 21 12.99 -11.97 -2.49
N THR A 22 11.89 -12.56 -2.03
CA THR A 22 11.62 -12.63 -0.59
C THR A 22 11.51 -14.07 -0.10
N SER A 23 12.02 -14.30 1.11
CA SER A 23 11.64 -15.43 1.95
C SER A 23 10.66 -14.94 3.01
N PHE A 24 9.49 -15.58 3.11
CA PHE A 24 8.40 -15.08 3.95
C PHE A 24 7.65 -16.17 4.72
N ASP A 25 6.96 -15.73 5.77
CA ASP A 25 6.31 -16.60 6.74
C ASP A 25 5.24 -17.49 6.08
N PRO A 26 5.14 -18.77 6.48
CA PRO A 26 4.06 -19.66 6.01
C PRO A 26 2.66 -19.20 6.41
N LYS A 27 2.54 -18.50 7.54
CA LYS A 27 1.27 -18.07 8.13
C LYS A 27 1.17 -16.55 8.09
N SER A 28 0.03 -16.06 7.63
CA SER A 28 -0.28 -14.63 7.67
C SER A 28 -0.48 -14.19 9.12
N PHE A 29 0.16 -13.11 9.53
CA PHE A 29 -0.04 -12.52 10.86
C PHE A 29 -1.24 -11.56 10.89
N SER A 30 -1.68 -11.05 9.73
CA SER A 30 -2.84 -10.17 9.61
C SER A 30 -3.62 -10.43 8.32
N LYS A 31 -4.86 -9.95 8.26
CA LYS A 31 -5.73 -9.97 7.07
C LYS A 31 -6.56 -8.70 7.02
N GLY A 32 -6.63 -8.07 5.84
CA GLY A 32 -7.61 -7.04 5.55
C GLY A 32 -8.80 -7.60 4.77
N ASP A 33 -9.59 -6.69 4.20
CA ASP A 33 -10.74 -7.04 3.37
C ASP A 33 -10.34 -7.91 2.17
N ARG A 34 -9.27 -7.50 1.47
CA ARG A 34 -8.85 -8.09 0.19
C ARG A 34 -7.59 -8.92 0.25
N LYS A 35 -6.70 -8.67 1.21
CA LYS A 35 -5.34 -9.24 1.23
C LYS A 35 -5.01 -9.85 2.59
N LYS A 36 -4.29 -10.97 2.56
CA LYS A 36 -3.58 -11.53 3.71
C LYS A 36 -2.19 -10.93 3.77
N VAL A 37 -1.68 -10.75 4.98
CA VAL A 37 -0.39 -10.11 5.24
C VAL A 37 0.54 -11.07 5.96
N PHE A 38 1.72 -11.29 5.40
CA PHE A 38 2.77 -12.18 5.91
C PHE A 38 4.03 -11.36 6.19
N GLY A 39 4.84 -11.77 7.16
CA GLY A 39 6.15 -11.17 7.40
C GLY A 39 7.17 -11.75 6.42
N GLY A 40 8.07 -10.92 5.89
CA GLY A 40 9.11 -11.35 4.97
C GLY A 40 10.39 -10.55 5.11
N ILE A 41 11.45 -11.04 4.46
CA ILE A 41 12.74 -10.35 4.35
C ILE A 41 13.07 -10.23 2.87
N LEU A 42 13.52 -9.04 2.43
CA LEU A 42 14.05 -8.85 1.09
C LEU A 42 15.45 -9.46 0.97
N ASN A 43 15.64 -10.27 -0.06
CA ASN A 43 16.90 -10.86 -0.47
C ASN A 43 17.26 -10.38 -1.89
N GLY A 44 18.44 -10.74 -2.39
CA GLY A 44 18.95 -10.27 -3.68
C GLY A 44 20.08 -9.25 -3.53
N LYS A 45 20.39 -8.54 -4.61
CA LYS A 45 21.42 -7.49 -4.64
C LYS A 45 20.74 -6.12 -4.66
N GLY A 46 21.20 -5.23 -3.78
CA GLY A 46 20.68 -3.86 -3.72
C GLY A 46 20.69 -3.31 -2.29
N PRO A 47 20.49 -2.00 -2.13
CA PRO A 47 20.53 -1.33 -0.83
C PRO A 47 19.45 -1.84 0.15
N ARG A 48 18.34 -2.37 -0.35
CA ARG A 48 17.22 -2.88 0.47
C ARG A 48 17.37 -4.34 0.91
N ARG A 49 18.51 -4.98 0.60
CA ARG A 49 18.77 -6.36 1.04
C ARG A 49 18.74 -6.44 2.57
N GLY A 50 17.98 -7.39 3.10
CA GLY A 50 17.82 -7.62 4.54
C GLY A 50 16.70 -6.81 5.18
N GLU A 51 16.03 -5.93 4.42
CA GLU A 51 14.89 -5.16 4.91
C GLU A 51 13.71 -6.09 5.29
N ILE A 52 13.07 -5.79 6.42
CA ILE A 52 11.82 -6.44 6.83
C ILE A 52 10.68 -5.81 6.05
N VAL A 53 9.95 -6.65 5.32
CA VAL A 53 8.82 -6.25 4.48
C VAL A 53 7.58 -7.04 4.87
N VAL A 54 6.43 -6.54 4.40
CA VAL A 54 5.19 -7.29 4.44
C VAL A 54 4.86 -7.83 3.06
N ILE A 55 4.47 -9.10 3.00
CA ILE A 55 4.00 -9.73 1.77
C ILE A 55 2.48 -9.72 1.79
N LYS A 56 1.87 -9.13 0.76
CA LYS A 56 0.42 -9.05 0.62
C LYS A 56 -0.05 -9.98 -0.49
N ALA A 57 -0.78 -11.03 -0.10
CA ALA A 57 -1.39 -11.97 -1.03
C ALA A 57 -2.91 -11.76 -1.09
N PHE A 58 -3.50 -11.83 -2.29
CA PHE A 58 -4.94 -11.71 -2.46
C PHE A 58 -5.67 -12.85 -1.73
N LYS A 59 -6.72 -12.49 -0.99
CA LYS A 59 -7.37 -13.37 -0.01
C LYS A 59 -8.33 -14.35 -0.66
N ASN A 60 -9.16 -13.87 -1.59
CA ASN A 60 -10.30 -14.61 -2.13
C ASN A 60 -9.98 -15.31 -3.46
N MET A 61 -8.93 -14.89 -4.15
CA MET A 61 -8.50 -15.46 -5.43
C MET A 61 -6.97 -15.42 -5.57
N PRO A 62 -6.37 -16.26 -6.43
CA PRO A 62 -4.98 -16.14 -6.83
C PRO A 62 -4.67 -14.73 -7.34
N GLY A 63 -3.54 -14.17 -6.89
CA GLY A 63 -3.06 -12.90 -7.41
C GLY A 63 -2.57 -13.04 -8.85
N THR A 64 -2.94 -12.09 -9.69
CA THR A 64 -2.42 -11.99 -11.07
C THR A 64 -1.44 -10.82 -11.18
N GLU A 65 -0.62 -10.83 -12.23
CA GLU A 65 0.30 -9.74 -12.51
C GLU A 65 -0.45 -8.42 -12.68
N SER A 66 -1.57 -8.44 -13.43
CA SER A 66 -2.43 -7.29 -13.68
C SER A 66 -2.94 -6.67 -12.37
N MET A 67 -3.43 -7.50 -11.44
CA MET A 67 -3.89 -7.02 -10.13
C MET A 67 -2.75 -6.36 -9.33
N CYS A 68 -1.52 -6.90 -9.40
CA CYS A 68 -0.37 -6.28 -8.75
C CYS A 68 0.03 -4.97 -9.45
N LYS A 69 0.02 -4.93 -10.79
CA LYS A 69 0.30 -3.73 -11.59
C LYS A 69 -0.67 -2.59 -11.26
N THR A 70 -1.94 -2.89 -11.03
CA THR A 70 -2.91 -1.90 -10.54
C THR A 70 -2.50 -1.33 -9.18
N GLU A 71 -2.06 -2.15 -8.23
CA GLU A 71 -1.64 -1.67 -6.91
C GLU A 71 -0.34 -0.84 -6.99
N LEU A 72 0.61 -1.25 -7.85
CA LEU A 72 1.80 -0.48 -8.21
C LEU A 72 1.42 0.90 -8.76
N CYS A 73 0.45 0.97 -9.69
CA CYS A 73 -0.07 2.21 -10.26
C CYS A 73 -0.69 3.12 -9.19
N ASN A 74 -1.53 2.58 -8.30
CA ASN A 74 -2.12 3.33 -7.19
C ASN A 74 -1.04 3.95 -6.28
N ASN A 75 -0.04 3.16 -5.90
CA ASN A 75 1.05 3.61 -5.06
C ASN A 75 1.89 4.69 -5.75
N GLN A 76 2.29 4.45 -7.01
CA GLN A 76 3.08 5.41 -7.79
C GLN A 76 2.33 6.74 -7.89
N LYS A 77 1.04 6.72 -8.20
CA LYS A 77 0.26 7.96 -8.30
C LYS A 77 0.20 8.72 -6.99
N ALA A 78 -0.01 8.01 -5.89
CA ALA A 78 -0.05 8.62 -4.58
C ALA A 78 1.30 9.24 -4.17
N ARG A 79 2.42 8.61 -4.52
CA ARG A 79 3.77 9.15 -4.30
C ARG A 79 4.00 10.44 -5.06
N GLU A 80 3.69 10.47 -6.36
CA GLU A 80 3.80 11.70 -7.18
C GLU A 80 3.00 12.86 -6.59
N LEU A 81 1.78 12.58 -6.13
CA LEU A 81 0.92 13.58 -5.50
C LEU A 81 1.48 14.00 -4.14
N ALA A 82 2.02 13.08 -3.35
CA ALA A 82 2.67 13.40 -2.08
C ALA A 82 3.89 14.31 -2.30
N ASP A 83 4.72 14.03 -3.29
CA ASP A 83 5.88 14.87 -3.65
C ASP A 83 5.43 16.30 -4.01
N GLY A 84 4.37 16.43 -4.83
CA GLY A 84 3.78 17.73 -5.16
C GLY A 84 3.20 18.45 -3.94
N PHE A 85 2.53 17.73 -3.04
CA PHE A 85 1.98 18.31 -1.82
C PHE A 85 3.09 18.78 -0.87
N ASN A 86 4.10 17.94 -0.66
CA ASN A 86 5.25 18.23 0.22
C ASN A 86 6.05 19.44 -0.27
N ALA A 87 6.15 19.63 -1.59
CA ALA A 87 6.76 20.83 -2.18
C ALA A 87 5.98 22.11 -1.86
N CYS A 88 4.65 22.03 -1.70
CA CYS A 88 3.81 23.16 -1.32
C CYS A 88 3.69 23.35 0.21
N TYR A 89 3.82 22.27 0.99
CA TYR A 89 3.51 22.22 2.42
C TYR A 89 4.59 21.47 3.23
N PRO A 90 5.71 22.14 3.61
CA PRO A 90 6.90 21.45 4.12
C PRO A 90 6.87 21.06 5.61
N PHE A 91 5.78 21.32 6.34
CA PHE A 91 5.76 21.22 7.80
C PHE A 91 5.47 19.80 8.34
N GLN A 92 4.76 18.97 7.59
CA GLN A 92 4.52 17.56 7.91
C GLN A 92 4.59 16.77 6.61
N HIS A 93 5.69 16.04 6.42
CA HIS A 93 5.97 15.32 5.18
C HIS A 93 5.06 14.10 5.04
N ILE A 94 4.56 13.83 3.84
CA ILE A 94 3.74 12.65 3.54
C ILE A 94 4.58 11.71 2.68
N GLU A 95 4.75 10.47 3.13
CA GLU A 95 5.55 9.46 2.44
C GLU A 95 4.73 8.19 2.28
N PHE A 96 4.62 7.68 1.05
CA PHE A 96 4.05 6.35 0.82
C PHE A 96 5.16 5.30 0.76
N SER A 97 4.92 4.12 1.31
CA SER A 97 5.83 2.97 1.23
C SER A 97 6.19 2.61 -0.22
N SER A 98 7.41 2.14 -0.44
CA SER A 98 7.76 1.45 -1.69
C SER A 98 7.08 0.08 -1.78
N ILE A 99 6.62 -0.27 -2.98
CA ILE A 99 6.06 -1.60 -3.27
C ILE A 99 6.65 -2.22 -4.53
N LEU A 100 6.77 -3.55 -4.49
CA LEU A 100 7.24 -4.40 -5.58
C LEU A 100 6.23 -5.52 -5.79
N ASN A 101 6.23 -6.16 -6.96
CA ASN A 101 5.49 -7.40 -7.19
C ASN A 101 6.45 -8.56 -7.51
N ALA A 102 6.05 -9.79 -7.18
CA ALA A 102 6.76 -10.99 -7.62
C ALA A 102 5.83 -12.20 -7.68
N LEU A 103 6.26 -13.21 -8.43
CA LEU A 103 5.62 -14.52 -8.50
C LEU A 103 6.10 -15.41 -7.34
N ILE A 104 5.18 -16.10 -6.65
CA ILE A 104 5.53 -17.12 -5.66
C ILE A 104 6.21 -18.30 -6.36
N ASP A 105 7.40 -18.68 -5.87
CA ASP A 105 8.22 -19.80 -6.37
C ASP A 105 7.93 -21.08 -5.58
N ASP A 106 8.18 -21.04 -4.28
CA ASP A 106 7.90 -22.13 -3.35
C ASP A 106 6.92 -21.73 -2.24
N VAL A 107 6.09 -22.70 -1.86
CA VAL A 107 5.22 -22.62 -0.69
C VAL A 107 5.64 -23.67 0.33
N SER A 108 5.62 -23.30 1.60
CA SER A 108 5.99 -24.23 2.68
C SER A 108 4.97 -25.36 2.81
N VAL A 109 5.49 -26.59 2.92
CA VAL A 109 4.68 -27.83 2.92
C VAL A 109 4.04 -28.10 4.31
N SER A 110 4.49 -27.43 5.37
CA SER A 110 4.27 -27.88 6.76
C SER A 110 2.98 -27.42 7.45
N TYR A 111 2.11 -26.62 6.81
CA TYR A 111 0.95 -26.02 7.50
C TYR A 111 -0.42 -26.46 6.95
N SER A 112 -0.52 -27.74 6.62
CA SER A 112 -1.73 -28.34 6.01
C SER A 112 -2.98 -28.35 6.90
N LEU A 113 -2.85 -28.14 8.22
CA LEU A 113 -3.88 -28.49 9.22
C LEU A 113 -4.74 -27.34 9.79
N LEU A 114 -4.69 -26.13 9.24
CA LEU A 114 -5.50 -25.01 9.77
C LEU A 114 -6.48 -24.42 8.74
N ASN A 115 -7.73 -24.26 9.17
CA ASN A 115 -8.87 -23.71 8.44
C ASN A 115 -8.62 -22.25 8.03
N SER A 116 -8.10 -22.08 6.83
CA SER A 116 -8.10 -20.81 6.12
C SER A 116 -8.86 -21.00 4.81
N ASN A 117 -9.85 -20.15 4.53
CA ASN A 117 -10.73 -20.25 3.36
C ASN A 117 -9.99 -20.37 2.01
N ARG A 118 -8.75 -19.87 1.90
CA ARG A 118 -7.88 -20.10 0.74
C ARG A 118 -6.42 -20.17 1.14
N LYS A 119 -5.70 -21.20 0.72
CA LYS A 119 -4.23 -21.29 0.88
C LYS A 119 -3.55 -20.56 -0.30
N ILE A 120 -2.41 -19.92 -0.05
CA ILE A 120 -1.58 -19.41 -1.15
C ILE A 120 -0.95 -20.58 -1.89
N THR A 121 -0.74 -20.43 -3.20
CA THR A 121 -0.14 -21.48 -4.03
C THR A 121 1.07 -20.93 -4.78
N LYS A 122 1.86 -21.84 -5.37
CA LYS A 122 2.88 -21.46 -6.35
C LYS A 122 2.24 -20.70 -7.51
N SER A 123 3.05 -19.90 -8.21
CA SER A 123 2.65 -19.17 -9.40
C SER A 123 1.56 -18.11 -9.21
N GLU A 124 1.31 -17.68 -7.97
CA GLU A 124 0.46 -16.53 -7.68
C GLU A 124 1.32 -15.28 -7.52
N TRP A 125 0.83 -14.15 -8.03
CA TRP A 125 1.50 -12.87 -7.83
C TRP A 125 1.17 -12.29 -6.45
N VAL A 126 2.20 -11.76 -5.79
CA VAL A 126 2.12 -11.08 -4.50
C VAL A 126 2.79 -9.73 -4.56
N LEU A 127 2.42 -8.85 -3.62
CA LEU A 127 3.09 -7.57 -3.41
C LEU A 127 4.07 -7.69 -2.24
N MET A 128 5.24 -7.09 -2.37
CA MET A 128 6.18 -6.84 -1.29
C MET A 128 6.13 -5.35 -0.97
N GLU A 129 5.86 -4.98 0.28
CA GLU A 129 5.72 -3.59 0.69
C GLU A 129 6.59 -3.31 1.90
N GLU A 130 7.20 -2.12 1.91
CA GLU A 130 7.96 -1.64 3.08
C GLU A 130 7.10 -1.74 4.34
N ASN A 131 7.73 -2.09 5.45
CA ASN A 131 7.05 -2.02 6.73
C ASN A 131 6.91 -0.55 7.16
N VAL A 132 5.67 -0.06 7.18
CA VAL A 132 5.34 1.36 7.38
C VAL A 132 5.58 1.84 8.82
N GLY A 133 5.64 0.93 9.80
CA GLY A 133 5.93 1.31 11.19
C GLY A 133 5.41 0.29 12.20
N LYS A 134 5.55 0.63 13.49
CA LYS A 134 5.08 -0.23 14.59
C LYS A 134 3.69 0.17 15.08
N HIS A 135 3.34 1.45 14.96
CA HIS A 135 2.04 1.98 15.36
C HIS A 135 1.21 2.21 14.12
N PHE A 136 0.47 1.17 13.73
CA PHE A 136 -0.34 1.21 12.52
C PHE A 136 -1.73 1.77 12.83
N VAL A 137 -2.08 2.90 12.22
CA VAL A 137 -3.34 3.63 12.43
C VAL A 137 -4.02 3.93 11.11
N THR A 138 -5.35 3.82 11.09
CA THR A 138 -6.20 4.34 10.01
C THR A 138 -6.50 5.82 10.28
N PHE A 139 -5.78 6.73 9.62
CA PHE A 139 -6.03 8.17 9.76
C PHE A 139 -7.29 8.57 9.01
N ILE A 140 -7.42 8.11 7.77
CA ILE A 140 -8.58 8.31 6.90
C ILE A 140 -8.92 6.97 6.25
N ASP A 141 -10.14 6.49 6.38
CA ASP A 141 -10.53 5.23 5.75
C ASP A 141 -10.74 5.38 4.23
N LYS A 142 -11.03 4.25 3.55
CA LYS A 142 -11.29 4.21 2.11
C LYS A 142 -12.56 4.96 1.67
N HIS A 143 -13.38 5.43 2.60
CA HIS A 143 -14.60 6.19 2.37
C HIS A 143 -14.45 7.67 2.77
N GLY A 144 -13.25 8.12 3.17
CA GLY A 144 -12.97 9.50 3.58
C GLY A 144 -13.33 9.82 5.03
N VAL A 145 -13.69 8.83 5.85
CA VAL A 145 -13.97 9.04 7.28
C VAL A 145 -12.65 9.25 8.02
N THR A 146 -12.55 10.39 8.70
CA THR A 146 -11.35 10.83 9.41
C THR A 146 -11.40 10.40 10.88
N SER A 147 -10.32 9.81 11.39
CA SER A 147 -10.16 9.50 12.82
C SER A 147 -9.95 10.76 13.66
N GLY A 148 -10.18 10.67 14.98
CA GLY A 148 -10.02 11.81 15.90
C GLY A 148 -8.60 12.40 15.93
N ASP A 149 -7.59 11.55 15.75
CA ASP A 149 -6.17 11.92 15.81
C ASP A 149 -5.54 12.13 14.41
N CYS A 150 -6.35 12.28 13.36
CA CYS A 150 -5.85 12.48 12.02
C CYS A 150 -5.12 13.83 11.87
N PRO A 151 -3.87 13.84 11.38
CA PRO A 151 -3.17 15.07 11.04
C PRO A 151 -3.96 15.92 10.05
N GLN A 152 -4.02 17.23 10.31
CA GLN A 152 -4.66 18.18 9.39
C GLN A 152 -4.03 18.14 7.99
N ALA A 153 -2.72 17.89 7.90
CA ALA A 153 -2.01 17.71 6.64
C ALA A 153 -2.54 16.52 5.83
N LEU A 154 -2.91 15.40 6.45
CA LEU A 154 -3.45 14.23 5.73
C LEU A 154 -4.86 14.49 5.22
N ALA A 155 -5.71 15.13 6.03
CA ALA A 155 -7.05 15.52 5.58
C ALA A 155 -6.98 16.55 4.45
N ALA A 156 -6.04 17.49 4.52
CA ALA A 156 -5.80 18.47 3.48
C ALA A 156 -5.19 17.84 2.22
N PHE A 157 -4.26 16.90 2.35
CA PHE A 157 -3.67 16.16 1.24
C PHE A 157 -4.72 15.43 0.43
N MET A 158 -5.62 14.68 1.09
CA MET A 158 -6.75 14.03 0.43
C MET A 158 -7.55 15.02 -0.42
N HIS A 159 -7.98 16.15 0.14
CA HIS A 159 -8.71 17.19 -0.60
C HIS A 159 -7.84 17.80 -1.72
N TRP A 160 -6.58 18.09 -1.43
CA TRP A 160 -5.64 18.69 -2.38
C TRP A 160 -5.40 17.79 -3.60
N THR A 161 -5.38 16.45 -3.45
CA THR A 161 -5.24 15.54 -4.59
C THR A 161 -6.37 15.72 -5.62
N TYR A 162 -7.60 15.96 -5.16
CA TYR A 162 -8.72 16.31 -6.03
C TYR A 162 -8.55 17.67 -6.68
N HIS A 163 -8.06 18.63 -5.92
CA HIS A 163 -7.84 19.97 -6.44
C HIS A 163 -6.78 20.05 -7.53
N VAL A 164 -5.59 19.52 -7.27
CA VAL A 164 -4.45 19.60 -8.18
C VAL A 164 -4.65 18.75 -9.44
N THR A 165 -5.53 17.76 -9.38
CA THR A 165 -5.95 16.97 -10.54
C THR A 165 -7.19 17.52 -11.22
N SER A 166 -7.61 18.76 -10.92
CA SER A 166 -8.78 19.40 -11.52
C SER A 166 -10.06 18.56 -11.42
N GLY A 167 -10.23 17.91 -10.27
CA GLY A 167 -11.39 17.10 -9.94
C GLY A 167 -11.41 15.70 -10.53
N GLN A 168 -10.28 15.21 -11.07
CA GLN A 168 -10.24 13.95 -11.81
C GLN A 168 -10.02 12.72 -10.90
N LEU A 169 -9.38 12.88 -9.75
CA LEU A 169 -9.20 11.78 -8.80
C LEU A 169 -9.14 12.27 -7.34
N VAL A 170 -9.24 11.35 -6.38
CA VAL A 170 -8.94 11.62 -4.97
C VAL A 170 -8.17 10.44 -4.37
N VAL A 171 -7.13 10.72 -3.59
CA VAL A 171 -6.38 9.72 -2.81
C VAL A 171 -6.95 9.66 -1.39
N CYS A 172 -7.42 8.48 -0.97
CA CYS A 172 -7.98 8.20 0.36
C CYS A 172 -7.45 6.87 0.91
N GLY A 173 -8.01 6.36 2.01
CA GLY A 173 -7.47 5.15 2.67
C GLY A 173 -6.04 5.38 3.17
N LEU A 174 -5.84 6.50 3.86
CA LEU A 174 -4.55 6.91 4.41
C LEU A 174 -4.33 6.21 5.75
N GLU A 175 -3.54 5.14 5.71
CA GLU A 175 -3.24 4.31 6.87
C GLU A 175 -1.72 4.12 6.99
N GLY A 176 -1.20 4.16 8.21
CA GLY A 176 0.23 4.02 8.44
C GLY A 176 0.67 4.43 9.84
N ASP A 177 1.87 5.00 9.95
CA ASP A 177 2.48 5.46 11.19
C ASP A 177 2.85 6.94 11.05
N GLN A 178 2.93 7.66 12.16
CA GLN A 178 3.28 9.07 12.17
C GLN A 178 4.30 9.39 13.25
N ASN A 179 5.14 10.37 12.96
CA ASN A 179 5.99 11.03 13.95
C ASN A 179 5.88 12.54 13.79
N MET A 180 6.66 13.29 14.57
CA MET A 180 6.63 14.76 14.59
C MET A 180 6.95 15.42 13.23
N HIS A 181 7.52 14.69 12.28
CA HIS A 181 8.01 15.23 11.01
C HIS A 181 7.33 14.62 9.78
N ALA A 182 6.96 13.34 9.84
CA ALA A 182 6.41 12.63 8.70
C ALA A 182 5.25 11.70 9.04
N CYS A 183 4.32 11.58 8.11
CA CYS A 183 3.33 10.51 8.05
C CYS A 183 3.81 9.49 7.01
N ARG A 184 4.20 8.30 7.46
CA ARG A 184 4.55 7.18 6.57
C ARG A 184 3.28 6.35 6.37
N LEU A 185 2.89 6.14 5.12
CA LEU A 185 1.62 5.55 4.74
C LEU A 185 1.83 4.32 3.87
N LYS A 186 0.95 3.33 4.00
CA LYS A 186 0.89 2.17 3.09
C LYS A 186 0.25 2.57 1.76
N THR A 187 0.26 1.67 0.79
CA THR A 187 -0.46 1.86 -0.48
C THR A 187 -1.94 2.27 -0.26
N PRO A 188 -2.36 3.45 -0.76
CA PRO A 188 -3.68 4.00 -0.50
C PRO A 188 -4.74 3.48 -1.48
N THR A 189 -5.97 3.95 -1.31
CA THR A 189 -7.03 3.85 -2.32
C THR A 189 -7.07 5.12 -3.16
N VAL A 190 -7.28 4.96 -4.47
CA VAL A 190 -7.51 6.08 -5.39
C VAL A 190 -8.88 5.90 -6.02
N HIS A 191 -9.70 6.95 -6.01
CA HIS A 191 -10.91 7.00 -6.82
C HIS A 191 -10.70 7.97 -7.96
N SER A 192 -11.09 7.61 -9.18
CA SER A 192 -10.91 8.45 -10.38
C SER A 192 -12.17 8.46 -11.23
N ILE A 193 -12.44 9.55 -11.94
CA ILE A 193 -13.64 9.66 -12.80
C ILE A 193 -13.76 8.47 -13.77
N ASN A 194 -12.62 7.97 -14.29
CA ASN A 194 -12.56 6.89 -15.27
C ASN A 194 -12.40 5.47 -14.68
N ARG A 195 -12.35 5.31 -13.35
CA ARG A 195 -12.19 4.01 -12.67
C ARG A 195 -10.91 3.25 -13.03
N GLN A 196 -9.78 3.94 -13.15
CA GLN A 196 -8.53 3.34 -13.62
C GLN A 196 -7.64 2.73 -12.51
N TYR A 197 -8.02 2.87 -11.24
CA TYR A 197 -7.20 2.43 -10.09
C TYR A 197 -7.69 1.14 -9.42
N GLY A 198 -8.31 0.25 -10.21
CA GLY A 198 -8.67 -1.11 -9.81
C GLY A 198 -10.05 -1.27 -9.18
N GLU A 199 -10.28 -2.44 -8.60
CA GLU A 199 -11.60 -2.83 -8.06
C GLU A 199 -12.08 -1.98 -6.87
N CYS A 200 -11.17 -1.26 -6.20
CA CYS A 200 -11.51 -0.31 -5.14
C CYS A 200 -11.76 1.10 -5.67
N ASP A 201 -11.58 1.35 -6.95
CA ASP A 201 -11.92 2.62 -7.58
C ASP A 201 -13.43 2.65 -7.89
N TYR A 202 -14.21 3.23 -6.97
CA TYR A 202 -15.65 3.38 -7.15
C TYR A 202 -16.05 4.54 -8.08
N GLY A 203 -15.06 5.21 -8.68
CA GLY A 203 -15.22 6.33 -9.57
C GLY A 203 -15.78 7.58 -8.91
N GLU A 204 -16.61 8.32 -9.65
CA GLU A 204 -17.27 9.53 -9.15
C GLU A 204 -18.08 9.27 -7.86
N ALA A 205 -18.72 8.10 -7.74
CA ALA A 205 -19.42 7.73 -6.51
C ALA A 205 -18.48 7.61 -5.30
N GLY A 206 -17.26 7.10 -5.51
CA GLY A 206 -16.19 7.06 -4.50
C GLY A 206 -15.73 8.46 -4.13
N ILE A 207 -15.45 9.31 -5.12
CA ILE A 207 -15.09 10.72 -4.92
C ILE A 207 -16.16 11.44 -4.09
N ASN A 208 -17.44 11.35 -4.48
CA ASN A 208 -18.53 11.99 -3.77
C ASN A 208 -18.69 11.46 -2.33
N THR A 209 -18.46 10.15 -2.12
CA THR A 209 -18.48 9.56 -0.78
C THR A 209 -17.37 10.12 0.10
N VAL A 210 -16.14 10.21 -0.42
CA VAL A 210 -15.00 10.80 0.29
C VAL A 210 -15.29 12.25 0.68
N PHE A 211 -15.79 13.06 -0.25
CA PHE A 211 -16.09 14.48 0.02
C PHE A 211 -17.29 14.70 0.93
N ARG A 212 -18.27 13.79 0.95
CA ARG A 212 -19.38 13.83 1.91
C ARG A 212 -18.91 13.63 3.35
N ASN A 213 -17.84 12.86 3.55
CA ASN A 213 -17.27 12.57 4.86
C ASN A 213 -16.14 13.53 5.25
N HIS A 214 -15.56 14.25 4.28
CA HIS A 214 -14.48 15.19 4.52
C HIS A 214 -14.95 16.44 5.29
N ARG A 215 -14.16 16.84 6.29
CA ARG A 215 -14.28 18.14 6.97
C ARG A 215 -13.07 18.98 6.62
N CYS A 216 -13.30 20.08 5.90
CA CYS A 216 -12.23 21.02 5.55
C CYS A 216 -11.58 21.59 6.82
N ASN A 217 -10.27 21.79 6.75
CA ASN A 217 -9.50 22.52 7.74
C ASN A 217 -8.89 23.78 7.10
N ASN A 218 -8.03 24.50 7.83
CA ASN A 218 -7.46 25.78 7.38
C ASN A 218 -6.63 25.67 6.10
N MET A 219 -6.11 24.48 5.77
CA MET A 219 -5.36 24.26 4.52
C MET A 219 -6.27 24.04 3.30
N CYS A 220 -7.56 23.79 3.53
CA CYS A 220 -8.52 23.47 2.48
C CYS A 220 -9.22 24.70 1.88
N GLN A 221 -8.92 25.91 2.39
CA GLN A 221 -9.75 27.11 2.19
C GLN A 221 -10.02 27.43 0.72
N ASP A 222 -9.00 27.32 -0.13
CA ASP A 222 -9.09 27.68 -1.57
C ASP A 222 -9.16 26.45 -2.50
N LEU A 223 -9.31 25.25 -1.93
CA LEU A 223 -9.34 24.00 -2.70
C LEU A 223 -10.74 23.74 -3.26
N ILE A 224 -10.81 23.45 -4.57
CA ILE A 224 -12.05 23.07 -5.27
C ILE A 224 -12.67 21.81 -4.64
N LYS A 225 -13.99 21.69 -4.73
CA LYS A 225 -14.77 20.56 -4.23
C LYS A 225 -15.68 20.05 -5.35
N PRO A 226 -16.15 18.79 -5.30
CA PRO A 226 -17.21 18.34 -6.20
C PRO A 226 -18.39 19.31 -6.15
N PHE A 227 -19.02 19.57 -7.29
CA PHE A 227 -20.15 20.50 -7.38
C PHE A 227 -21.26 20.09 -6.40
N ASN A 228 -21.43 20.88 -5.34
CA ASN A 228 -22.67 20.91 -4.60
C ASN A 228 -23.61 21.85 -5.36
N VAL A 229 -24.84 21.40 -5.63
CA VAL A 229 -25.89 22.17 -6.32
C VAL A 229 -26.17 23.55 -5.68
N ASN A 230 -25.62 23.80 -4.48
CA ASN A 230 -25.79 25.04 -3.70
C ASN A 230 -24.55 25.96 -3.60
N THR A 231 -23.44 25.70 -4.29
CA THR A 231 -22.26 26.60 -4.22
C THR A 231 -21.69 26.90 -5.60
N GLN A 232 -21.95 28.11 -6.11
CA GLN A 232 -21.19 28.70 -7.21
C GLN A 232 -19.80 29.11 -6.70
N PHE A 233 -18.73 28.65 -7.36
CA PHE A 233 -17.39 29.18 -7.17
C PHE A 233 -16.78 29.60 -8.51
N PRO A 234 -15.92 30.64 -8.53
CA PRO A 234 -15.29 31.14 -9.73
C PRO A 234 -14.24 30.15 -10.25
N SER A 235 -14.28 29.89 -11.56
CA SER A 235 -13.34 29.02 -12.26
C SER A 235 -11.93 29.59 -12.22
N THR A 236 -11.08 29.13 -11.31
CA THR A 236 -9.63 29.34 -11.40
C THR A 236 -9.01 28.14 -12.11
N ILE A 237 -8.32 28.39 -13.22
CA ILE A 237 -7.62 27.35 -13.99
C ILE A 237 -6.31 27.05 -13.26
N TYR A 238 -6.26 25.94 -12.53
CA TYR A 238 -5.04 25.44 -11.89
C TYR A 238 -4.23 24.61 -12.89
N PRO A 239 -2.89 24.62 -12.84
CA PRO A 239 -2.08 23.74 -13.67
C PRO A 239 -2.42 22.28 -13.33
N SER A 240 -2.95 21.55 -14.31
CA SER A 240 -3.31 20.15 -14.18
C SER A 240 -2.05 19.28 -14.11
N LEU A 241 -1.85 18.55 -13.02
CA LEU A 241 -0.91 17.43 -13.02
C LEU A 241 -1.43 16.32 -13.95
N PRO A 242 -0.55 15.57 -14.66
CA PRO A 242 -0.97 14.42 -15.47
C PRO A 242 -1.81 13.45 -14.64
N LEU A 243 -2.85 12.84 -15.23
CA LEU A 243 -3.76 11.93 -14.52
C LEU A 243 -3.18 10.52 -14.40
N GLU A 244 -2.53 10.06 -15.46
CA GLU A 244 -1.75 8.83 -15.41
C GLU A 244 -0.53 9.00 -14.50
N PRO A 245 -0.01 7.90 -13.92
CA PRO A 245 1.36 7.91 -13.42
C PRO A 245 2.32 8.36 -14.54
N SER A 246 3.37 9.08 -14.16
CA SER A 246 4.42 9.55 -15.06
C SER A 246 5.23 8.37 -15.62
N ALA A 247 4.65 7.72 -16.64
CA ALA A 247 5.04 6.45 -17.22
C ALA A 247 5.11 5.29 -16.19
N PRO A 248 4.61 4.08 -16.55
CA PRO A 248 4.91 2.93 -15.73
C PRO A 248 6.41 2.70 -15.74
N TYR A 249 6.92 2.14 -14.63
CA TYR A 249 8.04 1.22 -14.78
C TYR A 249 7.62 0.16 -15.81
N GLU A 250 8.13 0.23 -17.04
CA GLU A 250 8.03 -0.84 -18.02
C GLU A 250 9.15 -1.84 -17.71
N PRO A 251 8.86 -3.01 -17.11
CA PRO A 251 9.77 -4.12 -17.30
C PRO A 251 9.72 -4.47 -18.78
N ASP A 252 10.87 -4.51 -19.43
CA ASP A 252 11.05 -5.33 -20.62
C ASP A 252 10.28 -6.64 -20.42
N MET A 253 9.44 -7.02 -21.39
CA MET A 253 8.74 -8.29 -21.34
C MET A 253 9.77 -9.42 -21.24
N PHE A 254 9.95 -9.99 -20.05
CA PHE A 254 10.84 -11.13 -19.87
C PHE A 254 10.07 -12.44 -19.82
N THR A 255 10.74 -13.46 -20.32
CA THR A 255 10.24 -14.82 -20.44
C THR A 255 10.48 -15.60 -19.14
N PHE A 256 9.81 -16.73 -18.96
CA PHE A 256 9.94 -17.57 -17.76
C PHE A 256 11.40 -17.97 -17.42
N ASP A 257 12.29 -18.00 -18.42
CA ASP A 257 13.70 -18.40 -18.27
C ASP A 257 14.55 -17.35 -17.55
N ASP A 258 14.19 -16.06 -17.63
CA ASP A 258 14.94 -14.96 -17.02
C ASP A 258 14.79 -14.93 -15.49
N LEU A 259 13.76 -15.58 -14.95
CA LEU A 259 13.44 -15.59 -13.51
C LEU A 259 14.23 -16.64 -12.70
N GLN A 260 14.87 -17.62 -13.36
CA GLN A 260 15.51 -18.75 -12.66
C GLN A 260 16.99 -18.50 -12.28
N HIS A 261 17.64 -17.46 -12.80
CA HIS A 261 19.11 -17.44 -12.85
C HIS A 261 19.90 -16.87 -11.64
N GLU A 262 19.26 -16.39 -10.56
CA GLU A 262 19.98 -15.79 -9.41
C GLU A 262 19.94 -16.58 -8.08
N GLN A 263 19.57 -17.86 -8.10
CA GLN A 263 19.67 -18.72 -6.90
C GLN A 263 21.09 -19.28 -6.72
N ARG A 264 21.97 -18.63 -5.96
CA ARG A 264 23.10 -19.32 -5.30
C ARG A 264 23.44 -18.74 -3.92
N GLN A 265 23.17 -19.60 -2.92
CA GLN A 265 23.64 -19.67 -1.52
C GLN A 265 23.03 -18.72 -0.47
N LEU A 266 22.32 -19.32 0.50
CA LEU A 266 21.66 -18.69 1.66
C LEU A 266 22.42 -18.96 2.96
N PRO A 267 22.54 -17.99 3.89
CA PRO A 267 22.84 -18.25 5.29
C PRO A 267 21.58 -18.62 6.12
N SER A 268 21.79 -19.41 7.17
CA SER A 268 20.79 -20.01 8.06
C SER A 268 20.00 -19.01 8.94
N PRO A 269 18.70 -19.24 9.21
CA PRO A 269 17.83 -18.34 9.97
C PRO A 269 17.95 -18.59 11.48
N THR A 270 18.92 -17.95 12.15
CA THR A 270 19.04 -18.02 13.63
C THR A 270 18.91 -16.68 14.34
N LEU A 271 18.65 -15.57 13.62
CA LEU A 271 18.40 -14.25 14.23
C LEU A 271 16.91 -13.90 14.43
N TYR A 272 15.99 -14.73 13.91
CA TYR A 272 14.55 -14.42 13.80
C TYR A 272 13.74 -14.49 15.11
N GLN A 273 14.19 -15.29 16.10
CA GLN A 273 13.37 -15.59 17.28
C GLN A 273 13.34 -14.48 18.35
N SER A 274 14.31 -13.56 18.38
CA SER A 274 14.36 -12.52 19.42
C SER A 274 13.58 -11.24 19.07
N ILE A 275 13.40 -10.96 17.78
CA ILE A 275 12.75 -9.73 17.28
C ILE A 275 11.22 -9.92 17.17
N THR A 276 10.77 -11.13 16.86
CA THR A 276 9.34 -11.44 16.63
C THR A 276 8.52 -11.52 17.92
N THR A 277 9.10 -11.94 19.05
CA THR A 277 8.37 -12.09 20.32
C THR A 277 7.90 -10.73 20.88
N ASN A 278 8.72 -9.68 20.77
CA ASN A 278 8.33 -8.34 21.22
C ASN A 278 7.29 -7.67 20.30
N TYR A 279 7.24 -8.06 19.02
CA TYR A 279 6.28 -7.53 18.05
C TYR A 279 4.90 -8.22 18.14
N LEU A 280 4.86 -9.52 18.46
CA LEU A 280 3.62 -10.27 18.63
C LEU A 280 2.87 -9.89 19.91
N LEU A 281 3.59 -9.54 20.99
CA LEU A 281 2.97 -9.14 22.26
C LEU A 281 2.25 -7.79 22.15
N SER A 282 2.77 -6.81 21.41
CA SER A 282 2.10 -5.50 21.25
C SER A 282 0.85 -5.54 20.37
N GLN A 283 0.65 -6.59 19.57
CA GLN A 283 -0.51 -6.77 18.69
C GLN A 283 -1.66 -7.56 19.36
N LEU A 284 -1.38 -8.29 20.44
CA LEU A 284 -2.39 -9.06 21.18
C LEU A 284 -3.12 -8.20 22.23
N ASP A 285 -2.44 -7.20 22.82
CA ASP A 285 -3.03 -6.34 23.86
C ASP A 285 -4.10 -5.36 23.35
N TYR A 286 -4.23 -5.16 22.02
CA TYR A 286 -5.22 -4.24 21.44
C TYR A 286 -6.54 -4.89 21.00
N ASN A 287 -6.61 -6.23 20.91
CA ASN A 287 -7.82 -6.93 20.46
C ASN A 287 -8.82 -7.27 21.58
N HIS A 288 -8.65 -6.71 22.79
CA HIS A 288 -9.52 -7.06 23.93
C HIS A 288 -10.38 -5.93 24.50
N HIS A 289 -10.39 -4.73 23.91
CA HIS A 289 -11.27 -3.64 24.35
C HIS A 289 -12.04 -3.03 23.17
N GLY A 290 -13.25 -3.57 22.93
CA GLY A 290 -14.15 -2.99 21.93
C GLY A 290 -15.35 -3.83 21.54
N ASP A 291 -15.85 -4.73 22.41
CA ASP A 291 -17.19 -5.31 22.26
C ASP A 291 -17.90 -5.11 23.60
N ASP A 292 -18.47 -3.92 23.76
CA ASP A 292 -19.61 -3.64 24.63
C ASP A 292 -20.10 -2.22 24.29
N CYS A 293 -21.18 -2.12 23.51
CA CYS A 293 -22.36 -1.31 23.84
C CYS A 293 -23.39 -1.32 22.71
N ILE A 294 -24.61 -1.61 23.14
CA ILE A 294 -25.93 -1.43 22.51
C ILE A 294 -26.11 0.01 22.01
#